data_AF-A0A7Y0L0X3-F1
#
_entry.id   AF-A0A7Y0L0X3-F1
#
_cell.length_a   1.000
_cell.length_b   1.000
_cell.length_c   1.000
_cell.angle_alpha   90.00
_cell.angle_beta   90.00
_cell.angle_gamma   90.00
#
_symmetry.space_group_name_H-M   'P 1'
#
loop_
_entity.id
_entity.type
_entity.pdbx_description
1 polymer ?
#
loop_
_entity_poly.entity_id
_entity_poly.type
_entity_poly.pdbx_seq_one_letter_code
_entity_poly.pdbx_strand_id
1 'polypeptide(L)'
;MMVHNNVEPSPGSMTLALQFGVNHLYLVGPRQAPLWIRRRGLFERRATVVFHRVDGAPGHWWTAQHGSDVVILGQGVRPALILEKEGGQWLGLLPAGRHSTRVKVPDASPVTVRPVTTVNPDRRSTLRAD
;
A
#
# COMPACT_ATOMS: atom_id res chain seq x y z
N MET A 1 10.64 10.67 -37.67
CA MET A 1 9.49 11.33 -37.01
C MET A 1 9.03 10.41 -35.89
N MET A 2 9.48 10.64 -34.65
CA MET A 2 9.10 9.79 -33.50
C MET A 2 7.72 10.22 -33.01
N VAL A 3 6.73 9.35 -33.17
CA VAL A 3 5.38 9.56 -32.65
C VAL A 3 5.42 9.28 -31.15
N HIS A 4 5.45 10.33 -30.35
CA HIS A 4 5.11 10.23 -28.93
C HIS A 4 3.61 9.94 -28.84
N ASN A 5 3.25 8.66 -28.71
CA ASN A 5 1.90 8.26 -28.32
C ASN A 5 1.65 8.72 -26.88
N ASN A 6 1.23 9.98 -26.72
CA ASN A 6 0.53 10.44 -25.53
C ASN A 6 -0.82 9.73 -25.50
N VAL A 7 -0.83 8.51 -24.96
CA VAL A 7 -2.07 7.86 -24.56
C VAL A 7 -2.56 8.61 -23.33
N GLU A 8 -3.48 9.55 -23.54
CA GLU A 8 -4.33 10.04 -22.46
C GLU A 8 -4.97 8.83 -21.76
N PRO A 9 -4.87 8.70 -20.42
CA PRO A 9 -5.51 7.60 -19.73
C PRO A 9 -7.03 7.74 -19.89
N SER A 10 -7.61 6.81 -20.63
CA SER A 10 -9.06 6.72 -20.83
C SER A 10 -9.78 6.74 -19.47
N PRO A 11 -10.84 7.56 -19.30
CA PRO A 11 -11.56 7.61 -18.04
C PRO A 11 -12.27 6.26 -17.82
N GLY A 12 -11.77 5.46 -16.88
CA GLY A 12 -12.55 4.35 -16.31
C GLY A 12 -11.99 2.93 -16.49
N SER A 13 -10.72 2.71 -16.85
CA SER A 13 -10.18 1.35 -16.80
C SER A 13 -10.02 0.89 -15.33
N MET A 14 -10.92 0.01 -14.88
CA MET A 14 -10.81 -0.67 -13.59
C MET A 14 -9.92 -1.91 -13.73
N THR A 15 -8.82 -1.95 -12.99
CA THR A 15 -7.90 -3.11 -12.95
C THR A 15 -7.98 -3.79 -11.59
N LEU A 16 -8.23 -5.11 -11.56
CA LEU A 16 -8.17 -5.89 -10.32
C LEU A 16 -6.75 -5.84 -9.76
N ALA A 17 -6.61 -5.29 -8.55
CA ALA A 17 -5.32 -5.05 -7.90
C ALA A 17 -4.98 -6.08 -6.83
N LEU A 18 -5.98 -6.56 -6.08
CA LEU A 18 -5.79 -7.53 -5.01
C LEU A 18 -7.09 -8.31 -4.73
N GLN A 19 -6.97 -9.61 -4.47
CA GLN A 19 -8.04 -10.44 -3.91
C GLN A 19 -7.66 -10.90 -2.51
N PHE A 20 -8.60 -10.83 -1.57
CA PHE A 20 -8.40 -11.30 -0.21
C PHE A 20 -9.66 -11.79 0.48
N GLY A 21 -9.69 -13.07 0.84
CA GLY A 21 -10.91 -13.71 1.35
C GLY A 21 -12.02 -13.58 0.31
N VAL A 22 -13.14 -12.99 0.71
CA VAL A 22 -14.28 -12.70 -0.18
C VAL A 22 -14.18 -11.34 -0.87
N ASN A 23 -13.10 -10.58 -0.64
CA ASN A 23 -12.97 -9.19 -1.07
C ASN A 23 -12.11 -9.04 -2.34
N HIS A 24 -12.54 -8.18 -3.26
CA HIS A 24 -11.75 -7.73 -4.42
C HIS A 24 -11.50 -6.23 -4.37
N LEU A 25 -10.26 -5.82 -4.63
CA LEU A 25 -9.81 -4.43 -4.73
C LEU A 25 -9.46 -4.08 -6.16
N TYR A 26 -9.98 -2.95 -6.64
CA TYR A 26 -9.76 -2.44 -7.99
C TYR A 26 -9.08 -1.07 -7.94
N LEU A 27 -8.09 -0.86 -8.82
CA LEU A 27 -7.52 0.45 -9.10
C LEU A 27 -8.29 1.10 -10.24
N VAL A 28 -8.63 2.38 -10.08
CA VAL A 28 -9.26 3.19 -11.14
C VAL A 28 -8.17 4.08 -11.73
N GLY A 29 -7.69 3.74 -12.93
CA GLY A 29 -6.58 4.46 -13.56
C GLY A 29 -5.21 4.22 -12.88
N PRO A 30 -4.11 4.71 -13.51
CA PRO A 30 -2.74 4.31 -13.18
C PRO A 30 -2.19 4.90 -11.86
N ARG A 31 -2.91 5.85 -11.23
CA ARG A 31 -2.42 6.62 -10.07
C ARG A 31 -3.48 6.93 -9.01
N GLN A 32 -4.73 6.51 -9.17
CA GLN A 32 -5.80 6.90 -8.24
C GLN A 32 -5.96 5.88 -7.11
N ALA A 33 -6.55 6.36 -6.01
CA ALA A 33 -6.88 5.54 -4.86
C ALA A 33 -7.86 4.42 -5.27
N PRO A 34 -7.71 3.21 -4.73
CA PRO A 34 -8.66 2.13 -4.93
C PRO A 34 -9.98 2.48 -4.22
N LEU A 35 -11.12 2.38 -4.90
CA LEU A 35 -12.42 2.82 -4.35
C LEU A 35 -13.38 1.68 -3.99
N TRP A 36 -12.97 0.41 -4.15
CA TRP A 36 -13.92 -0.71 -4.17
C TRP A 36 -13.38 -1.92 -3.41
N ILE A 37 -14.08 -2.32 -2.35
CA ILE A 37 -14.00 -3.65 -1.75
C ILE A 37 -15.30 -4.39 -2.10
N ARG A 38 -15.23 -5.45 -2.91
CA ARG A 38 -16.40 -6.29 -3.25
C ARG A 38 -16.44 -7.55 -2.38
N ARG A 39 -17.40 -7.68 -1.45
CA ARG A 39 -17.66 -8.91 -0.69
C ARG A 39 -18.40 -9.94 -1.57
N ARG A 40 -17.86 -11.15 -1.75
CA ARG A 40 -18.53 -12.30 -2.39
C ARG A 40 -19.63 -12.87 -1.46
N GLY A 41 -20.89 -12.80 -1.89
CA GLY A 41 -22.07 -13.34 -1.18
C GLY A 41 -23.39 -12.82 -1.77
N LEU A 42 -24.54 -13.30 -1.26
CA LEU A 42 -25.90 -12.95 -1.74
C LEU A 42 -26.31 -11.49 -1.51
N PHE A 43 -25.56 -10.74 -0.69
CA PHE A 43 -25.83 -9.35 -0.39
C PHE A 43 -24.59 -8.51 -0.66
N GLU A 44 -24.65 -7.69 -1.71
CA GLU A 44 -23.62 -6.71 -2.01
C GLU A 44 -23.62 -5.64 -0.89
N ARG A 45 -22.54 -5.60 -0.10
CA ARG A 45 -22.29 -4.50 0.84
C ARG A 45 -20.95 -3.87 0.52
N ARG A 46 -20.96 -2.57 0.26
CA ARG A 46 -19.76 -1.74 0.14
C ARG A 46 -19.09 -1.67 1.50
N ALA A 47 -17.85 -2.14 1.62
CA ALA A 47 -17.05 -1.84 2.79
C ALA A 47 -16.43 -0.45 2.58
N THR A 48 -16.85 0.52 3.39
CA THR A 48 -16.23 1.85 3.40
C THR A 48 -14.91 1.75 4.16
N VAL A 49 -13.81 1.80 3.43
CA VAL A 49 -12.45 1.91 3.98
C VAL A 49 -11.82 3.18 3.47
N VAL A 50 -11.11 3.86 4.37
CA VAL A 50 -10.34 5.05 4.02
C VAL A 50 -8.96 4.60 3.56
N PHE A 51 -8.55 5.07 2.38
CA PHE A 51 -7.22 4.84 1.86
C PHE A 51 -6.30 5.99 2.24
N HIS A 52 -5.14 5.65 2.76
CA HIS A 52 -4.07 6.59 3.07
C HIS A 52 -2.91 6.37 2.11
N ARG A 53 -2.30 7.45 1.64
CA ARG A 53 -1.07 7.36 0.86
C ARG A 53 0.06 6.90 1.78
N VAL A 54 0.93 6.02 1.29
CA VAL A 54 2.16 5.65 2.00
C VAL A 54 3.23 6.67 1.67
N ASP A 55 3.38 7.68 2.52
CA ASP A 55 4.34 8.76 2.31
C ASP A 55 5.79 8.27 2.38
N GLY A 56 6.65 8.82 1.53
CA GLY A 56 8.07 8.45 1.42
C GLY A 56 8.34 7.15 0.64
N ALA A 57 7.32 6.38 0.25
CA ALA A 57 7.51 5.22 -0.63
C ALA A 57 7.71 5.69 -2.09
N PRO A 58 8.65 5.08 -2.87
CA PRO A 58 8.77 5.39 -4.28
C PRO A 58 7.50 4.96 -5.03
N GLY A 59 6.98 5.85 -5.88
CA GLY A 59 5.78 5.62 -6.68
C GLY A 59 4.46 5.97 -5.97
N HIS A 60 3.40 5.25 -6.32
CA HIS A 60 2.04 5.48 -5.81
C HIS A 60 1.57 4.27 -5.01
N TRP A 61 1.89 4.28 -3.72
CA TRP A 61 1.46 3.25 -2.77
C TRP A 61 0.39 3.79 -1.84
N TRP A 62 -0.63 2.97 -1.61
CA TRP A 62 -1.77 3.25 -0.75
C TRP A 62 -1.92 2.14 0.28
N THR A 63 -2.43 2.48 1.45
CA THR A 63 -2.78 1.52 2.50
C THR A 63 -4.23 1.72 2.94
N ALA A 64 -4.89 0.63 3.31
CA ALA A 64 -6.14 0.67 4.05
C ALA A 64 -6.23 -0.53 4.99
N GLN A 65 -7.11 -0.42 5.98
CA GLN A 65 -7.32 -1.47 6.96
C GLN A 65 -8.82 -1.79 7.07
N HIS A 66 -9.14 -3.08 7.13
CA HIS A 66 -10.49 -3.58 7.40
C HIS A 66 -10.41 -4.70 8.43
N GLY A 67 -10.74 -4.41 9.69
CA GLY A 67 -10.50 -5.33 10.80
C GLY A 67 -9.00 -5.59 10.97
N SER A 68 -8.59 -6.86 10.99
CA SER A 68 -7.19 -7.27 11.07
C SER A 68 -6.50 -7.44 9.70
N ASP A 69 -7.15 -7.04 8.61
CA ASP A 69 -6.56 -7.06 7.28
C ASP A 69 -6.04 -5.67 6.90
N VAL A 70 -4.73 -5.56 6.70
CA VAL A 70 -4.07 -4.40 6.13
C VAL A 70 -3.76 -4.70 4.66
N VAL A 71 -4.23 -3.84 3.75
CA VAL A 71 -4.00 -3.95 2.32
C VAL A 71 -3.04 -2.85 1.88
N ILE A 72 -1.99 -3.23 1.16
CA ILE A 72 -1.03 -2.32 0.55
C ILE A 72 -1.20 -2.42 -0.96
N LEU A 73 -1.53 -1.32 -1.60
CA LEU A 73 -1.95 -1.28 -3.00
C LEU A 73 -1.03 -0.38 -3.81
N GLY A 74 -0.61 -0.88 -4.95
CA GLY A 74 0.29 -0.19 -5.86
C GLY A 74 0.79 -1.11 -6.95
N GLN A 75 1.52 -0.55 -7.90
CA GLN A 75 2.13 -1.27 -9.00
C GLN A 75 3.65 -1.10 -8.98
N GLY A 76 4.36 -2.10 -9.50
CA GLY A 76 5.82 -2.09 -9.54
C GLY A 76 6.46 -2.70 -8.29
N VAL A 77 7.66 -2.20 -7.97
CA VAL A 77 8.47 -2.68 -6.84
C VAL A 77 8.05 -1.95 -5.56
N ARG A 78 7.55 -2.72 -4.60
CA ARG A 78 7.19 -2.24 -3.26
C ARG A 78 8.44 -2.16 -2.40
N PRO A 79 8.72 -1.02 -1.73
CA PRO A 79 9.78 -0.97 -0.73
C PRO A 79 9.46 -1.89 0.45
N ALA A 80 10.44 -2.17 1.31
CA ALA A 80 10.15 -2.73 2.62
C ALA A 80 9.33 -1.72 3.43
N LEU A 81 8.33 -2.19 4.17
CA LEU A 81 7.41 -1.36 4.94
C LEU A 81 7.43 -1.78 6.41
N ILE A 82 7.31 -0.80 7.29
CA ILE A 82 7.05 -0.96 8.71
C ILE A 82 5.55 -0.80 8.92
N LEU A 83 4.96 -1.76 9.63
CA LEU A 83 3.60 -1.71 10.13
C LEU A 83 3.69 -1.49 11.64
N GLU A 84 3.12 -0.41 12.13
CA GLU A 84 3.20 -0.05 13.54
C GLU A 84 1.79 0.13 14.08
N LYS A 85 1.46 -0.61 15.14
CA LYS A 85 0.20 -0.40 15.85
C LYS A 85 0.20 1.00 16.44
N GLU A 86 -0.91 1.70 16.34
CA GLU A 86 -1.09 2.93 17.11
C GLU A 86 -0.87 2.65 18.61
N GLY A 87 -0.01 3.44 19.25
CA GLY A 87 0.44 3.21 20.63
C GLY A 87 1.62 2.23 20.80
N GLY A 88 2.24 1.75 19.72
CA GLY A 88 3.57 1.12 19.74
C GLY A 88 3.65 -0.30 20.32
N GLN A 89 2.51 -0.98 20.52
CA GLN A 89 2.49 -2.29 21.19
C GLN A 89 3.10 -3.42 20.34
N TRP A 90 3.12 -3.27 19.02
CA TRP A 90 3.85 -4.18 18.14
C TRP A 90 4.33 -3.47 16.88
N LEU A 91 5.42 -4.02 16.34
CA LEU A 91 6.05 -3.61 15.11
C LEU A 91 6.12 -4.81 14.18
N GLY A 92 5.63 -4.65 12.95
CA GLY A 92 5.73 -5.63 11.89
C GLY A 92 6.65 -5.12 10.78
N LEU A 93 7.47 -6.02 10.24
CA LEU A 93 8.20 -5.77 9.00
C LEU A 93 7.49 -6.49 7.86
N LEU A 94 7.10 -5.74 6.84
CA LEU A 94 6.69 -6.28 5.56
C LEU A 94 7.87 -6.16 4.57
N PRO A 95 8.50 -7.28 4.17
CA PRO A 95 9.59 -7.24 3.23
C PRO A 95 9.22 -6.56 1.91
N ALA A 96 10.26 -6.03 1.24
CA ALA A 96 10.15 -5.55 -0.12
C ALA A 96 9.56 -6.63 -1.02
N GLY A 97 8.82 -6.22 -2.05
CA GLY A 97 8.13 -7.17 -2.91
C GLY A 97 7.67 -6.53 -4.21
N ARG A 98 6.80 -7.22 -4.93
CA ARG A 98 6.18 -6.70 -6.15
C ARG A 98 4.67 -6.66 -5.98
N HIS A 99 4.06 -5.69 -6.63
CA HIS A 99 2.61 -5.50 -6.68
C HIS A 99 1.97 -5.31 -5.28
N SER A 100 0.65 -5.19 -5.30
CA SER A 100 -0.19 -5.13 -4.11
C SER A 100 -0.05 -6.36 -3.22
N THR A 101 -0.26 -6.20 -1.92
CA THR A 101 -0.26 -7.31 -0.97
C THR A 101 -1.26 -7.10 0.16
N ARG A 102 -1.57 -8.20 0.85
CA ARG A 102 -2.32 -8.21 2.11
C ARG A 102 -1.42 -8.67 3.23
N VAL A 103 -1.56 -8.05 4.39
CA VAL A 103 -0.97 -8.48 5.65
C VAL A 103 -2.09 -8.68 6.66
N LYS A 104 -2.07 -9.82 7.35
CA LYS A 104 -2.96 -10.06 8.49
C LYS A 104 -2.21 -9.65 9.76
N VAL A 105 -2.75 -8.67 10.48
CA VAL A 105 -2.17 -8.16 11.72
C VAL A 105 -2.82 -8.84 12.94
N PRO A 106 -2.19 -8.81 14.12
CA PRO A 106 -2.66 -9.54 15.30
C PRO A 106 -4.06 -9.13 15.80
N ASP A 107 -4.42 -7.86 15.63
CA ASP A 107 -5.68 -7.29 16.11
C ASP A 107 -6.22 -6.23 15.13
N ALA A 108 -7.42 -5.71 15.39
CA ALA A 108 -8.10 -4.76 14.51
C ALA A 108 -7.82 -3.29 14.83
N SER A 109 -6.92 -2.97 15.77
CA SER A 109 -6.57 -1.58 16.07
C SER A 109 -5.87 -0.92 14.88
N PRO A 110 -5.99 0.41 14.73
CA PRO A 110 -5.36 1.12 13.62
C PRO A 110 -3.84 0.90 13.52
N VAL A 111 -3.37 0.75 12.29
CA VAL A 111 -1.96 0.52 11.96
C VAL A 111 -1.45 1.64 11.06
N THR A 112 -0.33 2.23 11.44
CA THR A 112 0.43 3.13 10.56
C THR A 112 1.36 2.32 9.68
N VAL A 113 1.40 2.64 8.38
CA VAL A 113 2.30 2.00 7.41
C VAL A 113 3.26 3.03 6.84
N ARG A 114 4.56 2.77 6.97
CA ARG A 114 5.62 3.65 6.47
C ARG A 114 6.76 2.87 5.82
N PRO A 115 7.46 3.43 4.83
CA PRO A 115 8.64 2.80 4.27
C PRO A 115 9.74 2.62 5.32
N VAL A 116 10.49 1.53 5.21
CA VAL A 116 11.78 1.41 5.87
C VAL A 116 12.69 2.44 5.23
N THR A 117 12.94 3.56 5.92
CA THR A 117 14.01 4.47 5.51
C THR A 117 15.33 3.73 5.65
N THR A 118 15.97 3.43 4.53
CA THR A 118 17.37 2.98 4.55
C THR A 118 18.15 4.14 5.15
N VAL A 119 18.67 3.97 6.37
CA VAL A 119 19.66 4.90 6.90
C VAL A 119 20.78 4.92 5.87
N ASN A 120 21.07 6.12 5.35
CA ASN A 120 22.13 6.31 4.37
C ASN A 120 23.44 5.70 4.93
N PRO A 121 24.05 4.69 4.27
CA PRO A 121 25.30 4.11 4.74
C PRO A 121 26.46 5.13 4.77
N ASP A 122 26.32 6.30 4.13
CA ASP A 122 27.31 7.39 4.14
C ASP A 122 27.43 8.14 5.48
N ARG A 123 26.70 7.74 6.54
CA ARG A 123 26.96 8.24 7.91
C ARG A 123 28.05 7.47 8.66
N ARG A 124 29.09 7.00 7.95
CA ARG A 124 30.39 6.62 8.55
C ARG A 124 31.42 7.73 8.34
N SER A 125 31.25 8.88 8.99
CA SER A 125 32.35 9.82 9.20
C SER A 125 31.87 11.02 10.02
N THR A 126 32.10 10.97 11.33
CA THR A 126 32.58 12.06 12.19
C THR A 126 32.32 11.75 13.67
N LEU A 127 32.74 10.58 14.14
CA LEU A 127 33.24 10.48 15.51
C LEU A 127 34.74 10.72 15.41
N ARG A 128 35.11 12.01 15.38
CA ARG A 128 36.46 12.40 15.79
C ARG A 128 36.49 12.21 17.30
N ALA A 129 37.44 11.40 17.75
CA ALA A 129 37.95 11.50 19.09
C ALA A 129 38.55 12.89 19.24
N ASP A 130 38.08 13.63 20.24
CA ASP A 130 38.84 14.61 21.01
C ASP A 130 38.33 14.52 22.47
#